data_AF-A0A370L894-F1
#
_entry.id   AF-A0A370L894-F1
#
_cell.length_a   1.000
_cell.length_b   1.000
_cell.length_c   1.000
_cell.angle_alpha   90.00
_cell.angle_beta   90.00
_cell.angle_gamma   90.00
#
_symmetry.space_group_name_H-M   'P 1'
#
loop_
_entity.id
_entity.type
_entity.pdbx_description
1 polymer ?
#
loop_
_entity_poly.entity_id
_entity_poly.type
_entity_poly.pdbx_seq_one_letter_code
_entity_poly.pdbx_strand_id
1 'polypeptide(L)' 'MNTNTASISSQASVSERAKAAVAALVLGSVLVFTVGFAHSTSIHNAAHDTRHTLAFPCH' A
#
# COMPACT_ATOMS: atom_id res chain seq x y z
N MET A 1 40.83 -8.33 17.21
CA MET A 1 40.03 -7.89 16.05
C MET A 1 38.75 -7.27 16.59
N ASN A 2 38.61 -5.94 16.55
CA ASN A 2 37.40 -5.24 17.01
C ASN A 2 36.52 -4.96 15.80
N THR A 3 35.41 -5.68 15.68
CA THR A 3 34.36 -5.44 14.69
C THR A 3 33.57 -4.20 15.09
N ASN A 4 33.72 -3.11 14.32
CA ASN A 4 32.83 -1.96 14.39
C ASN A 4 31.55 -2.31 13.62
N THR A 5 30.53 -2.75 14.33
CA THR A 5 29.19 -2.93 13.76
C THR A 5 28.55 -1.55 13.65
N ALA A 6 28.54 -0.97 12.44
CA ALA A 6 27.83 0.27 12.19
C ALA A 6 26.32 0.01 12.26
N SER A 7 25.68 0.49 13.33
CA SER A 7 24.23 0.45 13.49
C SER A 7 23.61 1.45 12.51
N ILE A 8 23.14 0.99 11.35
CA ILE A 8 22.38 1.84 10.43
C ILE A 8 20.96 1.98 10.99
N SER A 9 20.75 2.97 11.86
CA SER A 9 19.41 3.41 12.27
C SER A 9 19.03 4.63 11.44
N SER A 10 18.57 4.43 10.20
CA SER A 10 18.00 5.52 9.40
C SER A 10 16.52 5.68 9.77
N GLN A 11 16.24 6.45 10.82
CA GLN A 11 14.87 6.78 11.16
C GLN A 11 14.37 7.86 10.19
N ALA A 12 13.41 7.50 9.34
CA ALA A 12 12.77 8.44 8.45
C ALA A 12 12.15 9.59 9.27
N SER A 13 12.42 10.82 8.83
CA SER A 13 11.84 12.02 9.42
C SER A 13 10.32 11.99 9.34
N VAL A 14 9.66 12.78 10.21
CA VAL A 14 8.20 12.94 10.18
C VAL A 14 7.73 13.42 8.80
N SER A 15 8.50 14.30 8.16
CA SER A 15 8.22 14.80 6.81
C SER A 15 8.27 13.69 5.76
N GLU A 16 9.25 12.80 5.81
CA GLU A 16 9.33 11.65 4.89
C GLU A 16 8.16 10.68 5.09
N ARG A 17 7.79 10.42 6.33
CA ARG A 17 6.62 9.59 6.67
C ARG A 17 5.33 10.23 6.19
N ALA A 18 5.18 11.54 6.36
CA ALA A 18 4.01 12.28 5.87
C ALA A 18 3.91 12.23 4.34
N LYS A 19 5.03 12.41 3.62
CA LYS A 19 5.06 12.26 2.16
C LYS A 19 4.64 10.85 1.72
N ALA A 20 5.16 9.82 2.37
CA ALA A 20 4.78 8.44 2.07
C ALA A 20 3.30 8.18 2.36
N ALA A 21 2.76 8.69 3.47
CA ALA A 21 1.35 8.58 3.81
C ALA A 21 0.45 9.26 2.77
N VAL A 22 0.79 10.48 2.36
CA VAL A 22 0.04 11.19 1.30
C VAL A 22 0.10 10.43 -0.02
N ALA A 23 1.27 9.92 -0.41
CA ALA A 23 1.41 9.13 -1.63
C ALA A 23 0.55 7.85 -1.59
N ALA A 24 0.55 7.14 -0.45
CA ALA A 24 -0.27 5.96 -0.25
C ALA A 24 -1.77 6.29 -0.30
N LEU A 25 -2.18 7.42 0.29
CA LEU A 25 -3.57 7.88 0.29
C LEU A 25 -4.02 8.21 -1.14
N VAL A 26 -3.23 8.96 -1.89
CA VAL A 26 -3.49 9.28 -3.30
C VAL A 26 -3.61 8.00 -4.13
N LEU A 27 -2.66 7.07 -3.99
CA LEU A 27 -2.69 5.80 -4.70
C LEU A 27 -3.94 4.99 -4.37
N GLY A 28 -4.28 4.87 -3.08
CA GLY A 28 -5.48 4.17 -2.62
C GLY A 28 -6.76 4.81 -3.15
N SER A 29 -6.85 6.15 -3.14
CA SER A 29 -7.98 6.87 -3.72
C SER A 29 -8.11 6.59 -5.21
N VAL A 30 -7.02 6.65 -5.99
CA VAL A 30 -7.05 6.34 -7.43
C VAL A 30 -7.58 4.93 -7.67
N LEU A 31 -7.13 3.93 -6.91
CA LEU A 31 -7.61 2.55 -7.04
C LEU A 31 -9.12 2.45 -6.76
N VAL A 32 -9.62 3.09 -5.69
CA VAL A 32 -11.05 3.08 -5.35
C VAL A 32 -11.89 3.76 -6.43
N PHE A 33 -11.48 4.94 -6.91
CA PHE A 33 -12.23 5.67 -7.94
C PHE A 33 -12.21 4.94 -9.29
N THR A 34 -11.06 4.41 -9.71
CA THR A 34 -10.94 3.71 -11.01
C THR A 34 -11.80 2.46 -11.05
N VAL A 35 -11.79 1.64 -10.00
CA VAL A 35 -12.63 0.43 -9.92
C VAL A 35 -14.11 0.80 -9.74
N GLY A 36 -14.42 1.77 -8.88
CA GLY A 36 -15.79 2.15 -8.54
C GLY A 36 -16.57 2.76 -9.70
N PHE A 37 -15.87 3.47 -10.60
CA PHE A 37 -16.45 4.09 -11.79
C PHE A 37 -16.04 3.40 -13.10
N ALA A 38 -15.42 2.22 -13.03
CA ALA A 38 -15.09 1.45 -14.22
C ALA A 38 -16.38 1.01 -14.93
N HIS A 39 -16.51 1.38 -16.21
CA HIS A 39 -17.57 0.84 -17.08
C HIS A 39 -17.29 -0.63 -17.45
N SER A 40 -16.04 -1.08 -17.31
CA SER A 40 -15.63 -2.47 -17.54
C SER A 40 -15.99 -3.34 -16.34
N THR A 41 -16.92 -4.26 -16.54
CA THR A 41 -17.31 -5.28 -15.54
C THR A 41 -16.12 -6.15 -15.13
N SER A 42 -15.13 -6.35 -16.02
CA SER A 42 -13.94 -7.15 -15.71
C SER A 42 -13.06 -6.50 -14.64
N ILE A 43 -12.85 -5.18 -14.69
CA ILE A 43 -12.05 -4.45 -13.69
C ILE A 43 -12.77 -4.42 -12.35
N HIS A 44 -14.09 -4.21 -12.37
CA HIS A 44 -14.91 -4.22 -11.15
C HIS A 44 -14.92 -5.60 -10.49
N ASN A 45 -15.10 -6.66 -11.28
CA ASN A 45 -15.07 -8.04 -10.81
C ASN A 45 -13.70 -8.43 -10.25
N ALA A 46 -12.60 -8.06 -10.92
CA ALA A 46 -11.25 -8.34 -10.41
C ALA A 46 -10.99 -7.70 -9.04
N ALA A 47 -11.49 -6.48 -8.81
CA ALA A 47 -11.39 -5.83 -7.51
C ALA A 47 -12.29 -6.50 -6.45
N HIS A 48 -13.50 -6.92 -6.84
CA HIS A 48 -14.37 -7.74 -6.00
C HIS A 48 -13.69 -9.05 -5.59
N ASP A 49 -13.07 -9.76 -6.54
CA ASP A 49 -12.37 -11.02 -6.30
C ASP A 49 -11.15 -10.84 -5.39
N THR A 50 -10.40 -9.75 -5.58
CA THR A 50 -9.26 -9.40 -4.71
C THR A 50 -9.71 -9.22 -3.26
N ARG A 51 -10.86 -8.60 -3.00
CA ARG A 51 -11.36 -8.47 -1.61
C ARG A 51 -11.70 -9.85 -1.01
N HIS A 52 -12.13 -10.80 -1.83
CA HIS A 52 -12.46 -12.15 -1.38
C HIS A 52 -11.20 -12.96 -1.07
N THR A 53 -10.10 -12.73 -1.80
CA THR A 53 -8.80 -13.35 -1.49
C THR A 53 -8.09 -12.69 -0.32
N LEU A 54 -8.28 -11.38 -0.10
CA LEU A 54 -7.74 -10.68 1.07
C LEU A 54 -8.48 -11.03 2.38
N ALA A 55 -9.71 -11.54 2.28
CA ALA A 55 -10.48 -12.06 3.40
C ALA A 55 -10.17 -13.54 3.72
N PHE A 56 -9.23 -14.18 3.00
CA PHE A 56 -8.76 -15.50 3.42
C PHE A 56 -8.13 -15.40 4.82
N PRO A 57 -8.51 -16.28 5.76
CA PRO A 57 -8.03 -16.19 7.13
C PRO A 57 -6.51 -16.31 7.15
N CYS A 58 -5.87 -15.32 7.75
CA CYS A 58 -4.52 -15.44 8.27
C CYS A 58 -4.57 -16.28 9.55
N HIS A 59 -4.88 -17.57 9.40
CA HIS A 59 -4.57 -18.61 10.36
C HIS A 59 -4.04 -19.83 9.62
#